data_AF-A0A350QRU7-F1
#
_entry.id   AF-A0A350QRU7-F1
#
_cell.length_a   1.000
_cell.length_b   1.000
_cell.length_c   1.000
_cell.angle_alpha   90.00
_cell.angle_beta   90.00
_cell.angle_gamma   90.00
#
_symmetry.space_group_name_H-M   'P 1'
#
loop_
_entity.id
_entity.type
_entity.pdbx_description
1 polymer ?
#
loop_
_entity_poly.entity_id
_entity_poly.type
_entity_poly.pdbx_seq_one_letter_code
_entity_poly.pdbx_strand_id
1 'polypeptide(L)'
;MLQGELGDSDISSELSAFFNSWSELANNPGDSGMRSLVLQQGESLAGGLRQLREDYNVLREEADRGLAVSVERADAILDQIAELNVRIAETEGGAGQANTLRDQRDTLIDELSEMMDVTTIDQANGAVDVLVGSMPVVIAGESRGITMRTEAKDGEMEVTIRVKADGSDLDVSSGAIGGLLRQRAETIEPAIEQIDTFARELIYQVNRIHSQGQGSSGWSTATGQYGVEDPTVALGALGSGVPFPIENGSFFITVTNVATGTDSTHMIQVDPSSMSLNDLRVEITTALAGTGVTASVGADGRLTIDAPEGSELSFGEDTSGALASLGLNTFFQGTSAVDIAVNESLSGQPALLATGGDSIEGSNATALAMVQLREMGLESLAGRSLQEFWQAGVNDLAVRTDAANTRLQGASLVRESLDAQNASVSGVSLDEEAIDLLSYQRQFQAAARYLSVIDETLQSLLSIV
;
A
#
# COMPACT_ATOMS: atom_id res chain seq x y z
N MET A 1 -6.63 2.04 -15.43
CA MET A 1 -5.83 1.15 -14.57
C MET A 1 -4.56 1.91 -14.24
N LEU A 2 -4.25 2.08 -12.95
CA LEU A 2 -3.13 2.91 -12.48
C LEU A 2 -1.77 2.34 -12.93
N GLN A 3 -1.60 1.02 -12.88
CA GLN A 3 -0.47 0.31 -13.50
C GLN A 3 -0.65 0.19 -15.01
N GLY A 4 -0.97 1.28 -15.70
CA GLY A 4 -1.32 1.28 -17.11
C GLY A 4 -0.16 0.88 -18.02
N GLU A 5 0.13 -0.42 -18.15
CA GLU A 5 1.09 -1.02 -19.11
C GLU A 5 0.68 -0.84 -20.59
N LEU A 6 -0.31 0.02 -20.85
CA LEU A 6 -0.84 0.37 -22.18
C LEU A 6 -0.91 1.90 -22.39
N GLY A 7 -0.34 2.70 -21.48
CA GLY A 7 -0.27 4.17 -21.57
C GLY A 7 1.11 4.72 -21.97
N ASP A 8 1.20 6.03 -22.22
CA ASP A 8 2.42 6.73 -22.67
C ASP A 8 3.55 6.84 -21.61
N SER A 9 3.32 6.44 -20.34
CA SER A 9 4.29 6.48 -19.22
C SER A 9 4.19 5.22 -18.38
N ASP A 10 4.56 4.10 -18.97
CA ASP A 10 4.58 2.79 -18.33
C ASP A 10 5.97 2.47 -17.76
N ILE A 11 6.05 1.94 -16.54
CA ILE A 11 7.31 1.65 -15.82
C ILE A 11 8.16 0.64 -16.62
N SER A 12 7.55 -0.35 -17.28
CA SER A 12 8.30 -1.29 -18.13
C SER A 12 8.98 -0.57 -19.30
N SER A 13 8.31 0.43 -19.87
CA SER A 13 8.84 1.26 -20.95
C SER A 13 9.94 2.21 -20.47
N GLU A 14 9.78 2.84 -19.31
CA GLU A 14 10.79 3.70 -18.68
C GLU A 14 12.05 2.90 -18.29
N LEU A 15 11.88 1.70 -17.72
CA LEU A 15 12.97 0.80 -17.39
C LEU A 15 13.75 0.38 -18.65
N SER A 16 13.02 0.06 -19.73
CA SER A 16 13.62 -0.27 -21.02
C SER A 16 14.42 0.91 -21.58
N ALA A 17 13.86 2.12 -21.52
CA ALA A 17 14.52 3.34 -21.98
C ALA A 17 15.79 3.65 -21.17
N PHE A 18 15.76 3.43 -19.85
CA PHE A 18 16.92 3.56 -18.97
C PHE A 18 18.05 2.60 -19.39
N PHE A 19 17.80 1.29 -19.49
CA PHE A 19 18.83 0.34 -19.91
C PHE A 19 19.32 0.53 -21.34
N ASN A 20 18.44 0.97 -22.25
CA ASN A 20 18.83 1.30 -23.63
C ASN A 20 19.80 2.50 -23.66
N SER A 21 19.56 3.52 -22.83
CA SER A 21 20.49 4.67 -22.73
C SER A 21 21.88 4.26 -22.22
N TRP A 22 21.96 3.29 -21.29
CA TRP A 22 23.23 2.69 -20.88
C TRP A 22 23.91 1.91 -22.00
N SER A 23 23.13 1.19 -22.82
CA SER A 23 23.66 0.49 -23.99
C SER A 23 24.21 1.46 -25.04
N GLU A 24 23.57 2.61 -25.24
CA GLU A 24 24.07 3.67 -26.14
C GLU A 24 25.36 4.28 -25.58
N LEU A 25 25.37 4.62 -24.28
CA LEU A 25 26.56 5.14 -23.60
C LEU A 25 27.73 4.15 -23.62
N ALA A 26 27.48 2.85 -23.49
CA ALA A 26 28.53 1.83 -23.57
C ALA A 26 29.26 1.82 -24.93
N ASN A 27 28.59 2.24 -26.00
CA ASN A 27 29.20 2.36 -27.33
C ASN A 27 30.02 3.66 -27.50
N ASN A 28 29.74 4.69 -26.69
CA ASN A 28 30.45 5.97 -26.73
C ASN A 28 30.59 6.59 -25.33
N PRO A 29 31.43 6.01 -24.45
CA PRO A 29 31.49 6.38 -23.03
C PRO A 29 32.08 7.77 -22.77
N GLY A 30 32.76 8.36 -23.76
CA GLY A 30 33.28 9.73 -23.68
C GLY A 30 32.25 10.82 -24.03
N ASP A 31 31.07 10.46 -24.55
CA ASP A 31 30.08 11.43 -24.99
C ASP A 31 29.28 12.03 -23.81
N SER A 32 29.46 13.32 -23.56
CA SER A 32 28.77 14.03 -22.47
C SER A 32 27.26 14.17 -22.67
N GLY A 33 26.80 14.18 -23.92
CA GLY A 33 25.38 14.15 -24.26
C GLY A 33 24.74 12.82 -23.86
N MET A 34 25.40 11.71 -24.15
CA MET A 34 24.94 10.36 -23.77
C MET A 34 24.93 10.17 -22.26
N ARG A 35 25.94 10.68 -21.54
CA ARG A 35 25.95 10.69 -20.07
C ARG A 35 24.76 11.45 -19.50
N SER A 36 24.47 12.63 -20.06
CA SER A 36 23.32 13.44 -19.65
C SER A 36 21.99 12.73 -19.95
N LEU A 37 21.90 12.03 -21.09
CA LEU A 37 20.72 11.23 -21.45
C LEU A 37 20.48 10.10 -20.45
N VAL A 38 21.51 9.37 -20.04
CA VAL A 38 21.37 8.30 -19.03
C VAL A 38 20.82 8.86 -17.71
N LEU A 39 21.35 9.99 -17.24
CA LEU A 39 20.85 10.65 -16.03
C LEU A 39 19.40 11.10 -16.19
N GLN A 40 19.03 11.64 -17.35
CA GLN A 40 17.65 12.04 -17.65
C GLN A 40 16.69 10.83 -17.63
N GLN A 41 17.07 9.71 -18.22
CA GLN A 41 16.23 8.50 -18.22
C GLN A 41 16.15 7.87 -16.83
N GLY A 42 17.22 7.92 -16.04
CA GLY A 42 17.20 7.54 -14.63
C GLY A 42 16.22 8.39 -13.82
N GLU A 43 16.20 9.70 -14.03
CA GLU A 43 15.28 10.60 -13.32
C GLU A 43 13.84 10.41 -13.79
N SER A 44 13.60 10.13 -15.08
CA SER A 44 12.27 9.79 -15.58
C SER A 44 11.73 8.54 -14.89
N LEU A 45 12.53 7.47 -14.84
CA LEU A 45 12.16 6.20 -14.20
C LEU A 45 11.90 6.37 -12.69
N ALA A 46 12.78 7.10 -12.00
CA ALA A 46 12.59 7.42 -10.58
C ALA A 46 11.31 8.24 -10.36
N GLY A 47 11.04 9.21 -11.23
CA GLY A 47 9.82 10.02 -11.22
C GLY A 47 8.55 9.19 -11.41
N GLY A 48 8.54 8.27 -12.39
CA GLY A 48 7.44 7.35 -12.64
C GLY A 48 7.15 6.46 -11.43
N LEU A 49 8.20 5.90 -10.81
CA LEU A 49 8.06 5.08 -9.59
C LEU A 49 7.49 5.88 -8.42
N ARG A 50 7.99 7.10 -8.16
CA ARG A 50 7.46 7.98 -7.12
C ARG A 50 5.99 8.32 -7.35
N GLN A 51 5.63 8.67 -8.59
CA GLN A 51 4.24 9.00 -8.93
C GLN A 51 3.31 7.80 -8.73
N LEU A 52 3.70 6.62 -9.21
CA LEU A 52 2.89 5.42 -9.06
C LEU A 52 2.74 5.05 -7.57
N ARG A 53 3.82 5.16 -6.79
CA ARG A 53 3.79 4.91 -5.35
C ARG A 53 2.86 5.87 -4.61
N GLU A 54 2.80 7.13 -5.04
CA GLU A 54 1.91 8.15 -4.49
C GLU A 54 0.44 7.91 -4.90
N ASP A 55 0.19 7.51 -6.14
CA ASP A 55 -1.17 7.16 -6.59
C ASP A 55 -1.78 6.03 -5.73
N TYR A 56 -0.96 5.03 -5.36
CA TYR A 56 -1.37 3.97 -4.44
C TYR A 56 -1.56 4.44 -2.99
N ASN A 57 -0.78 5.42 -2.52
CA ASN A 57 -1.04 6.06 -1.22
C ASN A 57 -2.39 6.76 -1.21
N VAL A 58 -2.69 7.55 -2.24
CA VAL A 58 -3.98 8.24 -2.38
C VAL A 58 -5.13 7.22 -2.39
N LEU A 59 -4.99 6.12 -3.14
CA LEU A 59 -5.99 5.05 -3.17
C LEU A 59 -6.19 4.40 -1.78
N ARG A 60 -5.11 4.20 -1.03
CA ARG A 60 -5.18 3.70 0.36
C ARG A 60 -5.93 4.66 1.26
N GLU A 61 -5.61 5.95 1.21
CA GLU A 61 -6.28 6.98 2.03
C GLU A 61 -7.77 7.13 1.66
N GLU A 62 -8.12 7.00 0.38
CA GLU A 62 -9.51 6.98 -0.07
C GLU A 62 -10.27 5.76 0.47
N ALA A 63 -9.65 4.58 0.43
CA ALA A 63 -10.22 3.36 1.00
C ALA A 63 -10.42 3.48 2.52
N ASP A 64 -9.42 4.01 3.24
CA ASP A 64 -9.49 4.22 4.70
C ASP A 64 -10.59 5.23 5.07
N ARG A 65 -10.74 6.31 4.30
CA ARG A 65 -11.83 7.29 4.47
C ARG A 65 -13.19 6.67 4.17
N GLY A 66 -13.29 5.87 3.11
CA GLY A 66 -14.50 5.13 2.77
C GLY A 66 -14.92 4.18 3.89
N LEU A 67 -13.96 3.42 4.43
CA LEU A 67 -14.17 2.54 5.58
C LEU A 67 -14.69 3.29 6.79
N ALA A 68 -14.06 4.41 7.16
CA ALA A 68 -14.47 5.22 8.29
C ALA A 68 -15.95 5.68 8.16
N VAL A 69 -16.33 6.18 6.98
CA VAL A 69 -17.69 6.64 6.70
C VAL A 69 -18.70 5.47 6.73
N SER A 70 -18.35 4.33 6.13
CA SER A 70 -19.22 3.15 6.13
C SER A 70 -19.42 2.58 7.53
N VAL A 71 -18.37 2.54 8.36
CA VAL A 71 -18.45 2.07 9.75
C VAL A 71 -19.27 3.01 10.62
N GLU A 72 -19.10 4.32 10.46
CA GLU A 72 -19.92 5.32 11.17
C GLU A 72 -21.40 5.19 10.81
N ARG A 73 -21.73 4.97 9.53
CA ARG A 73 -23.11 4.76 9.09
C ARG A 73 -23.70 3.46 9.63
N ALA A 74 -22.95 2.36 9.56
CA ALA A 74 -23.38 1.07 10.10
C ALA A 74 -23.60 1.13 11.61
N ASP A 75 -22.71 1.78 12.37
CA ASP A 75 -22.86 2.01 13.80
C ASP A 75 -24.14 2.79 14.14
N ALA A 76 -24.44 3.85 13.40
CA ALA A 76 -25.68 4.61 13.58
C ALA A 76 -26.94 3.77 13.26
N ILE A 77 -26.88 2.87 12.28
CA ILE A 77 -27.98 1.96 11.95
C ILE A 77 -28.20 0.95 13.09
N LEU A 78 -27.13 0.40 13.70
CA LEU A 78 -27.23 -0.51 14.85
C LEU A 78 -27.97 0.16 16.02
N ASP A 79 -27.68 1.43 16.29
CA ASP A 79 -28.36 2.21 17.33
C ASP A 79 -29.86 2.40 17.03
N GLN A 80 -30.20 2.68 15.76
CA GLN A 80 -31.60 2.82 15.34
C GLN A 80 -32.38 1.50 15.40
N ILE A 81 -31.75 0.38 15.04
CA ILE A 81 -32.34 -0.96 15.17
C ILE A 81 -32.61 -1.26 16.66
N ALA A 82 -31.65 -0.98 17.54
CA ALA A 82 -31.81 -1.17 18.98
C ALA A 82 -32.98 -0.32 19.53
N GLU A 83 -33.10 0.95 19.13
CA GLU A 83 -34.22 1.81 19.51
C GLU A 83 -35.58 1.26 19.01
N LEU A 84 -35.65 0.80 17.76
CA LEU A 84 -36.86 0.19 17.20
C LEU A 84 -37.22 -1.11 17.92
N ASN A 85 -36.25 -1.93 18.28
CA ASN A 85 -36.48 -3.16 19.05
C ASN A 85 -37.13 -2.87 20.41
N VAL A 86 -36.71 -1.81 21.11
CA VAL A 86 -37.36 -1.38 22.37
C VAL A 86 -38.83 -1.02 22.11
N ARG A 87 -39.10 -0.17 21.12
CA ARG A 87 -40.47 0.28 20.79
C ARG A 87 -41.39 -0.86 20.33
N ILE A 88 -40.86 -1.81 19.56
CA ILE A 88 -41.58 -3.01 19.13
C ILE A 88 -41.93 -3.86 20.35
N ALA A 89 -40.95 -4.16 21.21
CA ALA A 89 -41.18 -4.97 22.40
C ALA A 89 -42.19 -4.33 23.37
N GLU A 90 -42.18 -3.00 23.52
CA GLU A 90 -43.18 -2.26 24.30
C GLU A 90 -44.59 -2.35 23.68
N THR A 91 -44.70 -2.25 22.36
CA THR A 91 -45.99 -2.30 21.64
C THR A 91 -46.60 -3.70 21.65
N GLU A 92 -45.78 -4.73 21.43
CA GLU A 92 -46.19 -6.14 21.37
C GLU A 92 -46.32 -6.79 22.76
N GLY A 93 -45.63 -6.25 23.77
CA GLY A 93 -45.89 -6.58 25.18
C GLY A 93 -47.27 -6.12 25.66
N GLY A 94 -47.93 -5.24 24.90
CA GLY A 94 -49.33 -4.86 25.06
C GLY A 94 -50.30 -5.72 24.24
N ALA A 95 -51.37 -5.12 23.71
CA ALA A 95 -52.32 -5.77 22.79
C ALA A 95 -52.20 -5.23 21.33
N GLY A 96 -51.14 -4.46 21.04
CA GLY A 96 -50.92 -3.83 19.73
C GLY A 96 -50.05 -4.69 18.81
N GLN A 97 -50.13 -4.43 17.50
CA GLN A 97 -49.20 -4.96 16.49
C GLN A 97 -48.25 -3.85 16.04
N ALA A 98 -46.95 -4.13 16.02
CA ALA A 98 -45.91 -3.16 15.68
C ALA A 98 -45.47 -3.23 14.21
N ASN A 99 -46.36 -3.62 13.29
CA ASN A 99 -46.02 -3.93 11.89
C ASN A 99 -45.22 -2.81 11.22
N THR A 100 -45.65 -1.55 11.31
CA THR A 100 -44.93 -0.42 10.73
C THR A 100 -43.53 -0.20 11.32
N LEU A 101 -43.34 -0.49 12.62
CA LEU A 101 -42.02 -0.40 13.26
C LEU A 101 -41.11 -1.55 12.82
N ARG A 102 -41.69 -2.74 12.59
CA ARG A 102 -40.97 -3.88 11.99
C ARG A 102 -40.53 -3.55 10.57
N ASP A 103 -41.40 -2.99 9.74
CA ASP A 103 -41.04 -2.58 8.37
C ASP A 103 -39.88 -1.58 8.35
N GLN A 104 -39.90 -0.60 9.27
CA GLN A 104 -38.80 0.36 9.44
C GLN A 104 -37.50 -0.31 9.88
N ARG A 105 -37.58 -1.26 10.83
CA ARG A 105 -36.42 -2.01 11.30
C ARG A 105 -35.84 -2.89 10.20
N ASP A 106 -36.69 -3.56 9.46
CA ASP A 106 -36.29 -4.49 8.40
C ASP A 106 -35.64 -3.71 7.25
N THR A 107 -36.13 -2.49 6.93
CA THR A 107 -35.44 -1.56 6.01
C THR A 107 -34.03 -1.19 6.48
N LEU A 108 -33.84 -0.96 7.79
CA LEU A 108 -32.53 -0.67 8.36
C LEU A 108 -31.61 -1.89 8.38
N ILE A 109 -32.16 -3.09 8.61
CA ILE A 109 -31.42 -4.35 8.51
C ILE A 109 -30.96 -4.57 7.07
N ASP A 110 -31.82 -4.30 6.08
CA ASP A 110 -31.46 -4.36 4.67
C ASP A 110 -30.33 -3.38 4.33
N GLU A 111 -30.42 -2.11 4.77
CA GLU A 111 -29.36 -1.12 4.59
C GLU A 111 -28.04 -1.55 5.27
N LEU A 112 -28.11 -2.11 6.48
CA LEU A 112 -26.94 -2.65 7.18
C LEU A 112 -26.30 -3.82 6.42
N SER A 113 -27.12 -4.67 5.79
CA SER A 113 -26.66 -5.84 5.02
C SER A 113 -25.90 -5.46 3.74
N GLU A 114 -26.17 -4.27 3.17
CA GLU A 114 -25.35 -3.72 2.08
C GLU A 114 -23.95 -3.28 2.57
N MET A 115 -23.80 -3.00 3.87
CA MET A 115 -22.55 -2.53 4.47
C MET A 115 -21.70 -3.65 5.07
N MET A 116 -22.31 -4.66 5.69
CA MET A 116 -21.63 -5.76 6.37
C MET A 116 -22.46 -7.05 6.34
N ASP A 117 -21.82 -8.20 6.60
CA ASP A 117 -22.55 -9.45 6.76
C ASP A 117 -23.36 -9.44 8.05
N VAL A 118 -24.68 -9.59 7.91
CA VAL A 118 -25.63 -9.57 9.03
C VAL A 118 -26.43 -10.86 9.06
N THR A 119 -26.58 -11.43 10.25
CA THR A 119 -27.55 -12.48 10.57
C THR A 119 -28.46 -12.00 11.67
N THR A 120 -29.77 -12.23 11.54
CA THR A 120 -30.77 -11.84 12.52
C THR A 120 -31.36 -13.03 13.24
N ILE A 121 -31.71 -12.86 14.52
CA ILE A 121 -32.41 -13.86 15.34
C ILE A 121 -33.62 -13.20 15.99
N ASP A 122 -34.82 -13.65 15.64
CA ASP A 122 -36.06 -13.17 16.24
C ASP A 122 -36.20 -13.63 17.70
N GLN A 123 -36.67 -12.73 18.56
CA GLN A 123 -37.03 -13.03 19.94
C GLN A 123 -38.55 -13.12 20.13
N ALA A 124 -38.98 -13.81 21.19
CA ALA A 124 -40.40 -14.02 21.50
C ALA A 124 -41.18 -12.72 21.79
N ASN A 125 -40.49 -11.63 22.14
CA ASN A 125 -41.06 -10.31 22.40
C ASN A 125 -41.08 -9.40 21.16
N GLY A 126 -40.72 -9.92 19.97
CA GLY A 126 -40.68 -9.17 18.72
C GLY A 126 -39.39 -8.40 18.44
N ALA A 127 -38.45 -8.33 19.40
CA ALA A 127 -37.12 -7.79 19.16
C ALA A 127 -36.27 -8.74 18.30
N VAL A 128 -35.21 -8.21 17.69
CA VAL A 128 -34.26 -8.99 16.87
C VAL A 128 -32.84 -8.79 17.37
N ASP A 129 -32.13 -9.90 17.60
CA ASP A 129 -30.68 -9.86 17.79
C ASP A 129 -30.00 -9.80 16.42
N VAL A 130 -28.98 -8.96 16.30
CA VAL A 130 -28.20 -8.77 15.08
C VAL A 130 -26.78 -9.26 15.33
N LEU A 131 -26.29 -10.13 14.47
CA LEU A 131 -24.96 -10.75 14.56
C LEU A 131 -24.17 -10.50 13.28
N VAL A 132 -22.86 -10.34 13.42
CA VAL A 132 -21.87 -10.39 12.33
C VAL A 132 -21.00 -11.61 12.59
N GLY A 133 -20.98 -12.57 11.66
CA GLY A 133 -20.48 -13.92 11.93
C GLY A 133 -21.15 -14.55 13.15
N SER A 134 -20.37 -14.86 14.20
CA SER A 134 -20.88 -15.38 15.48
C SER A 134 -20.99 -14.30 16.57
N MET A 135 -20.73 -13.03 16.24
CA MET A 135 -20.59 -11.96 17.20
C MET A 135 -21.87 -11.11 17.25
N PRO A 136 -22.57 -11.03 18.39
CA PRO A 136 -23.72 -10.16 18.50
C PRO A 136 -23.25 -8.70 18.47
N VAL A 137 -23.94 -7.86 17.69
CA VAL A 137 -23.73 -6.41 17.59
C VAL A 137 -24.96 -5.61 18.05
N VAL A 138 -26.15 -6.22 18.02
CA VAL A 138 -27.35 -5.78 18.74
C VAL A 138 -27.92 -6.95 19.52
N ILE A 139 -28.26 -6.73 20.78
CA ILE A 139 -28.94 -7.71 21.63
C ILE A 139 -30.22 -7.09 22.16
N ALA A 140 -31.37 -7.59 21.70
CA ALA A 140 -32.69 -7.02 21.95
C ALA A 140 -32.69 -5.50 21.71
N GLY A 141 -32.84 -4.70 22.76
CA GLY A 141 -32.87 -3.24 22.70
C GLY A 141 -31.52 -2.54 22.89
N GLU A 142 -30.40 -3.27 22.92
CA GLU A 142 -29.08 -2.73 23.21
C GLU A 142 -28.13 -2.89 22.01
N SER A 143 -27.66 -1.76 21.46
CA SER A 143 -26.56 -1.72 20.49
C SER A 143 -25.23 -1.83 21.21
N ARG A 144 -24.36 -2.71 20.73
CA ARG A 144 -22.99 -2.85 21.25
C ARG A 144 -22.00 -1.91 20.56
N GLY A 145 -22.44 -1.28 19.47
CA GLY A 145 -21.67 -0.36 18.65
C GLY A 145 -20.45 -0.97 17.96
N ILE A 146 -19.99 -0.33 16.90
CA ILE A 146 -18.79 -0.72 16.15
C ILE A 146 -17.90 0.49 15.88
N THR A 147 -16.61 0.25 15.73
CA THR A 147 -15.63 1.32 15.47
C THR A 147 -14.50 0.80 14.61
N MET A 148 -13.94 1.68 13.78
CA MET A 148 -12.72 1.40 13.03
C MET A 148 -11.52 1.77 13.90
N ARG A 149 -10.50 0.91 13.89
CA ARG A 149 -9.23 1.16 14.56
C ARG A 149 -8.09 0.96 13.57
N THR A 150 -7.15 1.90 13.60
CA THR A 150 -5.91 1.80 12.85
C THR A 150 -4.76 1.67 13.84
N GLU A 151 -3.99 0.60 13.74
CA GLU A 151 -2.84 0.32 14.60
C GLU A 151 -1.59 0.09 13.77
N ALA A 152 -0.45 0.59 14.23
CA ALA A 152 0.84 0.20 13.70
C ALA A 152 1.22 -1.16 14.30
N LYS A 153 1.41 -2.18 13.46
CA LYS A 153 1.86 -3.52 13.83
C LYS A 153 3.00 -3.90 12.91
N ASP A 154 4.15 -4.21 13.51
CA ASP A 154 5.39 -4.54 12.78
C ASP A 154 5.81 -3.47 11.74
N GLY A 155 5.44 -2.21 11.97
CA GLY A 155 5.73 -1.09 11.05
C GLY A 155 4.68 -0.86 9.96
N GLU A 156 3.67 -1.73 9.87
CA GLU A 156 2.55 -1.62 8.93
C GLU A 156 1.30 -1.10 9.64
N MET A 157 0.49 -0.31 8.92
CA MET A 157 -0.78 0.20 9.44
C MET A 157 -1.88 -0.83 9.14
N GLU A 158 -2.31 -1.55 10.17
CA GLU A 158 -3.42 -2.49 10.11
C GLU A 158 -4.73 -1.78 10.48
N VAL A 159 -5.77 -1.96 9.65
CA VAL A 159 -7.12 -1.44 9.89
C VAL A 159 -8.03 -2.58 10.28
N THR A 160 -8.65 -2.47 11.46
CA THR A 160 -9.57 -3.47 12.02
C THR A 160 -10.89 -2.81 12.41
N ILE A 161 -11.98 -3.59 12.37
CA ILE A 161 -13.27 -3.19 12.94
C ILE A 161 -13.38 -3.85 14.31
N ARG A 162 -13.87 -3.11 15.31
CA ARG A 162 -14.04 -3.60 16.68
C ARG A 162 -15.41 -3.27 17.22
N VAL A 163 -15.89 -4.11 18.12
CA VAL A 163 -17.10 -3.84 18.91
C VAL A 163 -16.78 -2.82 20.01
N LYS A 164 -17.57 -1.75 20.14
CA LYS A 164 -17.30 -0.68 21.13
C LYS A 164 -17.46 -1.17 22.57
N ALA A 165 -18.40 -2.07 22.81
CA ALA A 165 -18.75 -2.53 24.16
C ALA A 165 -17.61 -3.25 24.90
N ASP A 166 -16.80 -4.03 24.21
CA ASP A 166 -15.75 -4.88 24.80
C ASP A 166 -14.40 -4.81 24.07
N GLY A 167 -14.34 -4.16 22.91
CA GLY A 167 -13.12 -3.99 22.13
C GLY A 167 -12.69 -5.24 21.35
N SER A 168 -13.56 -6.25 21.21
CA SER A 168 -13.23 -7.43 20.40
C SER A 168 -13.18 -7.10 18.91
N ASP A 169 -12.28 -7.76 18.19
CA ASP A 169 -12.20 -7.66 16.73
C ASP A 169 -13.48 -8.23 16.09
N LEU A 170 -13.99 -7.53 15.09
CA LEU A 170 -15.20 -7.87 14.34
C LEU A 170 -14.81 -8.20 12.90
N ASP A 171 -14.87 -9.48 12.56
CA ASP A 171 -14.50 -9.99 11.24
C ASP A 171 -15.61 -9.73 10.22
N VAL A 172 -15.62 -8.54 9.62
CA VAL A 172 -16.55 -8.17 8.55
C VAL A 172 -16.01 -8.68 7.21
N SER A 173 -16.73 -9.60 6.58
CA SER A 173 -16.27 -10.29 5.37
C SER A 173 -17.01 -9.88 4.09
N SER A 174 -18.23 -9.35 4.25
CA SER A 174 -19.11 -8.95 3.14
C SER A 174 -19.52 -7.48 3.22
N GLY A 175 -20.37 -7.06 2.28
CA GLY A 175 -20.84 -5.69 2.13
C GLY A 175 -19.73 -4.72 1.73
N ALA A 176 -20.05 -3.43 1.75
CA ALA A 176 -19.10 -2.37 1.41
C ALA A 176 -17.86 -2.38 2.33
N ILE A 177 -18.03 -2.60 3.63
CA ILE A 177 -16.94 -2.62 4.62
C ILE A 177 -15.99 -3.79 4.33
N GLY A 178 -16.50 -5.02 4.20
CA GLY A 178 -15.68 -6.19 3.89
C GLY A 178 -15.03 -6.11 2.49
N GLY A 179 -15.68 -5.44 1.53
CA GLY A 179 -15.11 -5.15 0.22
C GLY A 179 -13.90 -4.21 0.30
N LEU A 180 -14.02 -3.10 1.03
CA LEU A 180 -12.93 -2.14 1.22
C LEU A 180 -11.77 -2.72 2.03
N LEU A 181 -12.06 -3.50 3.09
CA LEU A 181 -11.03 -4.21 3.87
C LEU A 181 -10.21 -5.16 2.98
N ARG A 182 -10.89 -5.97 2.13
CA ARG A 182 -10.21 -6.84 1.17
C ARG A 182 -9.46 -6.06 0.09
N GLN A 183 -10.03 -4.98 -0.44
CA GLN A 183 -9.32 -4.14 -1.41
C GLN A 183 -8.01 -3.61 -0.83
N ARG A 184 -8.04 -3.15 0.42
CA ARG A 184 -6.86 -2.68 1.14
C ARG A 184 -5.83 -3.81 1.32
N ALA A 185 -6.22 -4.90 1.96
CA ALA A 185 -5.32 -5.99 2.35
C ALA A 185 -4.83 -6.86 1.18
N GLU A 186 -5.68 -7.10 0.19
CA GLU A 186 -5.39 -8.04 -0.91
C GLU A 186 -5.01 -7.34 -2.21
N THR A 187 -5.17 -6.02 -2.33
CA THR A 187 -4.85 -5.31 -3.58
C THR A 187 -3.91 -4.14 -3.38
N ILE A 188 -4.24 -3.21 -2.48
CA ILE A 188 -3.51 -1.95 -2.34
C ILE A 188 -2.17 -2.17 -1.64
N GLU A 189 -2.17 -2.79 -0.45
CA GLU A 189 -0.93 -3.01 0.31
C GLU A 189 0.06 -3.92 -0.44
N PRO A 190 -0.34 -5.06 -1.04
CA PRO A 190 0.59 -5.88 -1.82
C PRO A 190 1.16 -5.15 -3.05
N ALA A 191 0.40 -4.25 -3.69
CA ALA A 191 0.91 -3.46 -4.80
C ALA A 191 1.93 -2.42 -4.34
N ILE A 192 1.69 -1.77 -3.20
CA ILE A 192 2.66 -0.87 -2.54
C ILE A 192 3.95 -1.62 -2.23
N GLU A 193 3.85 -2.78 -1.58
CA GLU A 193 5.00 -3.63 -1.24
C GLU A 193 5.78 -4.05 -2.49
N GLN A 194 5.08 -4.45 -3.55
CA GLN A 194 5.70 -4.80 -4.82
C GLN A 194 6.48 -3.62 -5.43
N ILE A 195 5.89 -2.43 -5.45
CA ILE A 195 6.51 -1.21 -5.98
C ILE A 195 7.76 -0.85 -5.16
N ASP A 196 7.66 -0.87 -3.83
CA ASP A 196 8.76 -0.55 -2.93
C ASP A 196 9.88 -1.60 -3.02
N THR A 197 9.54 -2.89 -3.14
CA THR A 197 10.51 -3.97 -3.36
C THR A 197 11.24 -3.81 -4.69
N PHE A 198 10.51 -3.53 -5.77
CA PHE A 198 11.10 -3.28 -7.08
C PHE A 198 12.06 -2.10 -7.04
N ALA A 199 11.65 -0.96 -6.48
CA ALA A 199 12.48 0.24 -6.39
C ALA A 199 13.71 0.00 -5.51
N ARG A 200 13.56 -0.67 -4.37
CA ARG A 200 14.66 -1.04 -3.47
C ARG A 200 15.72 -1.88 -4.17
N GLU A 201 15.31 -2.92 -4.90
CA GLU A 201 16.23 -3.76 -5.67
C GLU A 201 16.84 -3.01 -6.86
N LEU A 202 16.06 -2.21 -7.58
CA LEU A 202 16.58 -1.36 -8.65
C LEU A 202 17.69 -0.42 -8.14
N ILE A 203 17.43 0.30 -7.04
CA ILE A 203 18.40 1.20 -6.40
C ILE A 203 19.64 0.40 -6.04
N TYR A 204 19.49 -0.69 -5.29
CA TYR A 204 20.62 -1.44 -4.76
C TYR A 204 21.48 -2.03 -5.89
N GLN A 205 20.88 -2.72 -6.86
CA GLN A 205 21.64 -3.39 -7.91
C GLN A 205 22.34 -2.42 -8.85
N VAL A 206 21.66 -1.32 -9.24
CA VAL A 206 22.29 -0.26 -10.03
C VAL A 206 23.43 0.37 -9.23
N ASN A 207 23.23 0.67 -7.95
CA ASN A 207 24.28 1.23 -7.10
C ASN A 207 25.44 0.27 -6.86
N ARG A 208 25.20 -1.05 -6.75
CA ARG A 208 26.26 -2.06 -6.62
C ARG A 208 27.16 -2.10 -7.85
N ILE A 209 26.61 -1.88 -9.04
CA ILE A 209 27.40 -1.79 -10.28
C ILE A 209 28.08 -0.42 -10.39
N HIS A 210 27.34 0.67 -10.17
CA HIS A 210 27.85 2.03 -10.38
C HIS A 210 28.97 2.40 -9.38
N SER A 211 28.81 2.03 -8.12
CA SER A 211 29.70 2.45 -7.03
C SER A 211 31.13 1.96 -7.16
N GLN A 212 31.35 0.85 -7.87
CA GLN A 212 32.67 0.31 -8.18
C GLN A 212 33.16 0.66 -9.59
N GLY A 213 32.41 1.49 -10.32
CA GLY A 213 32.81 2.00 -11.62
C GLY A 213 33.43 3.40 -11.53
N GLN A 214 34.01 3.83 -12.64
CA GLN A 214 34.73 5.09 -12.75
C GLN A 214 34.18 5.95 -13.89
N GLY A 215 34.05 7.26 -13.61
CA GLY A 215 33.67 8.26 -14.61
C GLY A 215 34.86 8.72 -15.45
N SER A 216 34.61 9.70 -16.32
CA SER A 216 35.68 10.41 -17.03
C SER A 216 36.42 11.42 -16.13
N SER A 217 35.87 11.68 -14.94
CA SER A 217 36.51 12.40 -13.84
C SER A 217 36.24 11.64 -12.54
N GLY A 218 37.17 11.71 -11.60
CA GLY A 218 36.99 11.20 -10.25
C GLY A 218 36.45 12.25 -9.28
N TRP A 219 36.24 11.83 -8.05
CA TRP A 219 35.64 12.65 -7.00
C TRP A 219 36.71 13.49 -6.28
N SER A 220 36.51 14.79 -6.18
CA SER A 220 37.28 15.63 -5.25
C SER A 220 36.81 15.43 -3.81
N THR A 221 35.50 15.31 -3.61
CA THR A 221 34.86 14.94 -2.35
C THR A 221 33.78 13.91 -2.66
N ALA A 222 33.87 12.73 -2.04
CA ALA A 222 32.85 11.70 -2.10
C ALA A 222 32.12 11.62 -0.75
N THR A 223 30.87 12.04 -0.73
CA THR A 223 29.99 11.95 0.45
C THR A 223 28.96 10.85 0.24
N GLY A 224 28.84 9.95 1.21
CA GLY A 224 27.88 8.88 1.21
C GLY A 224 26.43 9.39 1.24
N GLN A 225 25.54 8.75 0.50
CA GLN A 225 24.12 9.10 0.48
C GLN A 225 23.34 8.60 1.70
N TYR A 226 23.86 7.66 2.48
CA TYR A 226 23.13 7.09 3.61
C TYR A 226 23.88 7.37 4.92
N GLY A 227 23.15 7.91 5.90
CA GLY A 227 23.65 8.14 7.24
C GLY A 227 23.32 6.94 8.14
N VAL A 228 24.26 6.56 9.00
CA VAL A 228 24.01 5.58 10.07
C VAL A 228 23.38 6.26 11.28
N GLU A 229 22.56 5.54 12.04
CA GLU A 229 21.90 6.09 13.24
C GLU A 229 22.93 6.37 14.36
N ASP A 230 23.86 5.45 14.58
CA ASP A 230 24.97 5.59 15.53
C ASP A 230 26.28 5.12 14.87
N PRO A 231 27.26 6.02 14.65
CA PRO A 231 28.50 5.68 13.96
C PRO A 231 29.46 4.83 14.80
N THR A 232 29.10 4.48 16.04
CA THR A 232 29.85 3.58 16.93
C THR A 232 29.28 2.15 16.96
N VAL A 233 28.09 1.93 16.38
CA VAL A 233 27.49 0.60 16.26
C VAL A 233 28.04 -0.11 15.02
N ALA A 234 28.21 -1.43 15.12
CA ALA A 234 28.67 -2.26 14.00
C ALA A 234 27.72 -2.12 12.80
N LEU A 235 28.28 -2.01 11.59
CA LEU A 235 27.50 -1.73 10.37
C LEU A 235 26.44 -2.79 10.07
N GLY A 236 26.71 -4.06 10.42
CA GLY A 236 25.79 -5.19 10.25
C GLY A 236 24.88 -5.46 11.44
N ALA A 237 24.93 -4.67 12.51
CA ALA A 237 24.01 -4.83 13.64
C ALA A 237 22.61 -4.30 13.31
N LEU A 238 21.59 -4.94 13.89
CA LEU A 238 20.22 -4.40 13.87
C LEU A 238 20.21 -3.01 14.50
N GLY A 239 19.64 -2.03 13.80
CA GLY A 239 19.63 -0.63 14.25
C GLY A 239 20.87 0.19 13.85
N SER A 240 21.74 -0.31 12.95
CA SER A 240 22.82 0.51 12.38
C SER A 240 22.30 1.64 11.49
N GLY A 241 21.07 1.53 10.98
CA GLY A 241 20.49 2.48 10.03
C GLY A 241 21.00 2.31 8.59
N VAL A 242 21.86 1.32 8.33
CA VAL A 242 22.33 1.04 6.96
C VAL A 242 21.16 0.43 6.16
N PRO A 243 20.77 1.03 5.02
CA PRO A 243 19.55 0.62 4.32
C PRO A 243 19.69 -0.69 3.53
N PHE A 244 20.92 -1.06 3.15
CA PHE A 244 21.23 -2.23 2.33
C PHE A 244 22.28 -3.12 3.00
N PRO A 245 22.28 -4.44 2.71
CA PRO A 245 23.22 -5.35 3.36
C PRO A 245 24.66 -5.08 2.94
N ILE A 246 25.55 -5.15 3.93
CA ILE A 246 27.00 -5.17 3.77
C ILE A 246 27.49 -6.56 4.16
N GLU A 247 28.40 -7.12 3.38
CA GLU A 247 29.04 -8.41 3.61
C GLU A 247 30.50 -8.23 4.02
N ASN A 248 31.10 -9.28 4.58
CA ASN A 248 32.54 -9.31 4.81
C ASN A 248 33.27 -9.31 3.46
N GLY A 249 34.20 -8.38 3.28
CA GLY A 249 34.91 -8.24 2.02
C GLY A 249 35.81 -7.01 2.00
N SER A 250 35.95 -6.42 0.83
CA SER A 250 36.78 -5.25 0.62
C SER A 250 36.31 -4.43 -0.57
N PHE A 251 36.80 -3.21 -0.66
CA PHE A 251 36.76 -2.41 -1.88
C PHE A 251 38.09 -1.67 -2.04
N PHE A 252 38.29 -1.07 -3.21
CA PHE A 252 39.48 -0.28 -3.49
C PHE A 252 39.14 1.19 -3.67
N ILE A 253 40.05 2.03 -3.19
CA ILE A 253 40.09 3.46 -3.47
C ILE A 253 41.37 3.73 -4.26
N THR A 254 41.23 4.33 -5.43
CA THR A 254 42.35 4.83 -6.23
C THR A 254 42.41 6.34 -6.10
N VAL A 255 43.60 6.85 -5.80
CA VAL A 255 43.90 8.28 -5.80
C VAL A 255 44.70 8.60 -7.06
N THR A 256 44.14 9.42 -7.93
CA THR A 256 44.76 9.83 -9.19
C THR A 256 45.27 11.26 -9.06
N ASN A 257 46.56 11.47 -9.30
CA ASN A 257 47.10 12.82 -9.41
C ASN A 257 46.81 13.40 -10.80
N VAL A 258 45.94 14.42 -10.88
CA VAL A 258 45.43 14.92 -12.18
C VAL A 258 46.51 15.55 -13.06
N ALA A 259 47.60 16.03 -12.47
CA ALA A 259 48.69 16.66 -13.22
C ALA A 259 49.61 15.64 -13.90
N THR A 260 49.76 14.45 -13.31
CA THR A 260 50.70 13.41 -13.78
C THR A 260 50.00 12.17 -14.34
N GLY A 261 48.70 12.00 -14.05
CA GLY A 261 47.94 10.78 -14.36
C GLY A 261 48.44 9.55 -13.59
N THR A 262 49.15 9.75 -12.48
CA THR A 262 49.67 8.64 -11.67
C THR A 262 48.62 8.20 -10.67
N ASP A 263 48.33 6.90 -10.65
CA ASP A 263 47.38 6.26 -9.74
C ASP A 263 48.10 5.58 -8.56
N SER A 264 47.51 5.71 -7.37
CA SER A 264 47.82 4.88 -6.21
C SER A 264 46.55 4.22 -5.70
N THR A 265 46.49 2.89 -5.77
CA THR A 265 45.31 2.08 -5.42
C THR A 265 45.50 1.41 -4.06
N HIS A 266 44.51 1.55 -3.19
CA HIS A 266 44.54 1.08 -1.81
C HIS A 266 43.31 0.23 -1.51
N MET A 267 43.53 -0.94 -0.91
CA MET A 267 42.46 -1.85 -0.49
C MET A 267 41.95 -1.45 0.90
N ILE A 268 40.63 -1.41 1.05
CA ILE A 268 39.94 -1.12 2.31
C ILE A 268 39.21 -2.39 2.76
N GLN A 269 39.52 -2.88 3.95
CA GLN A 269 38.84 -4.04 4.52
C GLN A 269 37.49 -3.66 5.13
N VAL A 270 36.49 -4.51 4.97
CA VAL A 270 35.15 -4.33 5.55
C VAL A 270 34.72 -5.60 6.27
N ASP A 271 34.49 -5.48 7.57
CA ASP A 271 33.85 -6.52 8.38
C ASP A 271 32.63 -5.94 9.11
N PRO A 272 31.42 -6.07 8.55
CA PRO A 272 30.23 -5.43 9.12
C PRO A 272 29.82 -6.02 10.47
N SER A 273 30.32 -7.22 10.83
CA SER A 273 30.00 -7.86 12.11
C SER A 273 30.72 -7.21 13.30
N SER A 274 31.84 -6.54 13.04
CA SER A 274 32.72 -5.97 14.07
C SER A 274 33.02 -4.49 13.88
N MET A 275 33.04 -4.00 12.64
CA MET A 275 33.37 -2.60 12.32
C MET A 275 32.13 -1.71 12.37
N SER A 276 32.26 -0.60 13.09
CA SER A 276 31.36 0.55 13.00
C SER A 276 31.75 1.48 11.85
N LEU A 277 30.92 2.49 11.57
CA LEU A 277 31.27 3.52 10.58
C LEU A 277 32.54 4.30 11.00
N ASN A 278 32.73 4.51 12.30
CA ASN A 278 33.95 5.11 12.84
C ASN A 278 35.19 4.24 12.61
N ASP A 279 35.06 2.92 12.70
CA ASP A 279 36.16 1.99 12.44
C ASP A 279 36.50 1.97 10.94
N LEU A 280 35.49 1.95 10.07
CA LEU A 280 35.69 2.05 8.61
C LEU A 280 36.39 3.36 8.23
N ARG A 281 36.01 4.49 8.82
CA ARG A 281 36.70 5.77 8.65
C ARG A 281 38.19 5.67 9.05
N VAL A 282 38.50 4.99 10.15
CA VAL A 282 39.89 4.77 10.59
C VAL A 282 40.66 3.87 9.62
N GLU A 283 40.04 2.79 9.14
CA GLU A 283 40.62 1.89 8.14
C GLU A 283 40.98 2.65 6.86
N ILE A 284 40.04 3.45 6.32
CA ILE A 284 40.28 4.30 5.14
C ILE A 284 41.45 5.26 5.38
N THR A 285 41.45 5.96 6.52
CA THR A 285 42.52 6.91 6.87
C THR A 285 43.88 6.21 6.98
N THR A 286 43.90 4.98 7.49
CA THR A 286 45.12 4.20 7.69
C THR A 286 45.66 3.65 6.36
N ALA A 287 44.79 3.08 5.53
CA ALA A 287 45.15 2.51 4.24
C ALA A 287 45.69 3.57 3.27
N LEU A 288 45.15 4.80 3.34
CA LEU A 288 45.54 5.94 2.50
C LEU A 288 46.60 6.85 3.16
N ALA A 289 47.26 6.39 4.21
CA ALA A 289 48.27 7.20 4.89
C ALA A 289 49.38 7.67 3.92
N GLY A 290 49.59 8.99 3.85
CA GLY A 290 50.60 9.61 3.00
C GLY A 290 50.11 10.07 1.62
N THR A 291 48.87 9.76 1.22
CA THR A 291 48.28 10.29 -0.02
C THR A 291 47.72 11.71 0.16
N GLY A 292 47.42 12.11 1.40
CA GLY A 292 46.77 13.39 1.72
C GLY A 292 45.24 13.33 1.73
N VAL A 293 44.65 12.17 1.44
CA VAL A 293 43.20 11.94 1.54
C VAL A 293 42.75 11.96 3.00
N THR A 294 41.59 12.55 3.27
CA THR A 294 40.98 12.55 4.61
C THR A 294 39.60 11.91 4.58
N ALA A 295 39.28 11.12 5.61
CA ALA A 295 37.95 10.55 5.82
C ALA A 295 37.33 11.09 7.12
N SER A 296 36.06 11.47 7.07
CA SER A 296 35.30 12.01 8.20
C SER A 296 33.89 11.44 8.26
N VAL A 297 33.27 11.47 9.45
CA VAL A 297 31.86 11.13 9.62
C VAL A 297 31.13 12.40 10.07
N GLY A 298 30.12 12.79 9.30
CA GLY A 298 29.29 13.96 9.57
C GLY A 298 28.38 13.77 10.79
N ALA A 299 27.80 14.87 11.28
CA ALA A 299 26.81 14.82 12.35
C ALA A 299 25.49 14.12 11.94
N ASP A 300 25.28 13.99 10.64
CA ASP A 300 24.20 13.23 9.98
C ASP A 300 24.54 11.74 9.80
N GLY A 301 25.67 11.27 10.35
CA GLY A 301 26.09 9.87 10.26
C GLY A 301 26.60 9.46 8.87
N ARG A 302 26.85 10.41 7.96
CA ARG A 302 27.37 10.10 6.61
C ARG A 302 28.88 10.10 6.57
N LEU A 303 29.46 9.19 5.79
CA LEU A 303 30.90 9.12 5.54
C LEU A 303 31.28 10.07 4.39
N THR A 304 32.29 10.91 4.61
CA THR A 304 32.87 11.80 3.60
C THR A 304 34.34 11.49 3.42
N ILE A 305 34.79 11.43 2.17
CA ILE A 305 36.18 11.22 1.77
C ILE A 305 36.61 12.37 0.86
N ASP A 306 37.63 13.11 1.26
CA ASP A 306 38.15 14.27 0.54
C ASP A 306 39.52 13.98 -0.05
N ALA A 307 39.65 14.19 -1.36
CA ALA A 307 40.92 14.19 -2.06
C ALA A 307 41.71 15.47 -1.73
N PRO A 308 43.06 15.40 -1.67
CA PRO A 308 43.87 16.61 -1.63
C PRO A 308 43.75 17.38 -2.95
N GLU A 309 44.05 18.69 -2.91
CA GLU A 309 44.04 19.55 -4.10
C GLU A 309 44.91 18.97 -5.24
N GLY A 310 44.35 18.92 -6.46
CA GLY A 310 45.02 18.34 -7.62
C GLY A 310 45.03 16.80 -7.66
N SER A 311 44.20 16.15 -6.85
CA SER A 311 43.94 14.71 -6.94
C SER A 311 42.44 14.42 -7.01
N GLU A 312 42.10 13.25 -7.53
CA GLU A 312 40.73 12.74 -7.63
C GLU A 312 40.65 11.32 -7.07
N LEU A 313 39.47 10.94 -6.56
CA LEU A 313 39.18 9.61 -6.04
C LEU A 313 38.36 8.82 -7.05
N SER A 314 38.71 7.56 -7.24
CA SER A 314 37.85 6.57 -7.87
C SER A 314 37.76 5.32 -7.00
N PHE A 315 36.69 4.56 -7.23
CA PHE A 315 36.38 3.37 -6.44
C PHE A 315 36.32 2.15 -7.36
N GLY A 316 36.56 0.97 -6.80
CA GLY A 316 36.56 -0.26 -7.59
C GLY A 316 36.49 -1.53 -6.75
N GLU A 317 36.14 -2.63 -7.42
CA GLU A 317 36.21 -3.99 -6.91
C GLU A 317 35.59 -4.16 -5.50
N ASP A 318 34.33 -3.72 -5.32
CA ASP A 318 33.63 -3.81 -4.03
C ASP A 318 32.92 -5.15 -3.85
N THR A 319 33.59 -6.07 -3.17
CA THR A 319 33.02 -7.37 -2.78
C THR A 319 32.12 -7.27 -1.56
N SER A 320 32.23 -6.20 -0.76
CA SER A 320 31.49 -6.03 0.49
C SER A 320 30.09 -5.41 0.31
N GLY A 321 29.86 -4.64 -0.75
CA GLY A 321 28.64 -3.84 -0.88
C GLY A 321 28.62 -2.59 -0.03
N ALA A 322 29.71 -2.27 0.67
CA ALA A 322 29.79 -1.09 1.52
C ALA A 322 29.63 0.22 0.75
N LEU A 323 30.14 0.32 -0.48
CA LEU A 323 30.05 1.56 -1.25
C LEU A 323 28.58 1.87 -1.60
N ALA A 324 27.87 0.89 -2.15
CA ALA A 324 26.44 1.02 -2.47
C ALA A 324 25.60 1.26 -1.21
N SER A 325 25.89 0.54 -0.11
CA SER A 325 25.10 0.60 1.13
C SER A 325 25.32 1.85 1.96
N LEU A 326 26.49 2.50 1.84
CA LEU A 326 26.78 3.82 2.43
C LEU A 326 26.50 4.97 1.46
N GLY A 327 26.19 4.65 0.20
CA GLY A 327 25.83 5.64 -0.80
C GLY A 327 27.03 6.39 -1.38
N LEU A 328 28.22 5.78 -1.38
CA LEU A 328 29.41 6.34 -2.00
C LEU A 328 29.43 6.00 -3.49
N ASN A 329 29.66 7.01 -4.34
CA ASN A 329 29.71 6.86 -5.79
C ASN A 329 28.44 6.18 -6.38
N THR A 330 27.25 6.44 -5.83
CA THR A 330 26.01 5.79 -6.27
C THR A 330 25.29 6.54 -7.38
N PHE A 331 24.55 5.80 -8.20
CA PHE A 331 23.70 6.36 -9.27
C PHE A 331 22.39 6.90 -8.73
N PHE A 332 21.67 6.07 -7.99
CA PHE A 332 20.43 6.44 -7.31
C PHE A 332 20.70 6.80 -5.84
N GLN A 333 19.86 7.69 -5.32
CA GLN A 333 19.62 7.90 -3.89
C GLN A 333 18.22 7.38 -3.53
N GLY A 334 17.91 7.35 -2.24
CA GLY A 334 16.66 6.79 -1.71
C GLY A 334 16.77 5.31 -1.36
N THR A 335 15.70 4.74 -0.82
CA THR A 335 15.63 3.36 -0.29
C THR A 335 14.36 2.62 -0.72
N SER A 336 13.36 3.33 -1.24
CA SER A 336 12.10 2.78 -1.74
C SER A 336 11.57 3.60 -2.92
N ALA A 337 10.36 3.30 -3.40
CA ALA A 337 9.76 4.08 -4.48
C ALA A 337 9.31 5.47 -4.01
N VAL A 338 9.23 5.71 -2.70
CA VAL A 338 8.84 7.01 -2.14
C VAL A 338 9.92 8.06 -2.37
N ASP A 339 11.19 7.67 -2.26
CA ASP A 339 12.33 8.58 -2.19
C ASP A 339 13.41 8.33 -3.26
N ILE A 340 13.22 7.34 -4.13
CA ILE A 340 14.14 7.07 -5.25
C ILE A 340 14.36 8.34 -6.08
N ALA A 341 15.61 8.69 -6.36
CA ALA A 341 15.98 9.79 -7.25
C ALA A 341 17.39 9.58 -7.81
N VAL A 342 17.77 10.27 -8.89
CA VAL A 342 19.18 10.29 -9.32
C VAL A 342 20.00 11.10 -8.32
N ASN A 343 21.21 10.61 -8.00
CA ASN A 343 22.15 11.30 -7.11
C ASN A 343 22.48 12.68 -7.67
N GLU A 344 22.16 13.72 -6.91
CA GLU A 344 22.32 15.12 -7.32
C GLU A 344 23.75 15.48 -7.74
N SER A 345 24.75 14.80 -7.18
CA SER A 345 26.16 15.01 -7.53
C SER A 345 26.45 14.64 -8.99
N LEU A 346 25.78 13.60 -9.52
CA LEU A 346 25.91 13.19 -10.92
C LEU A 346 25.17 14.15 -11.85
N SER A 347 23.99 14.61 -11.45
CA SER A 347 23.21 15.59 -12.21
C SER A 347 23.95 16.92 -12.36
N GLY A 348 24.69 17.35 -11.32
CA GLY A 348 25.55 18.53 -11.35
C GLY A 348 26.85 18.33 -12.15
N GLN A 349 27.36 17.10 -12.23
CA GLN A 349 28.63 16.76 -12.88
C GLN A 349 28.55 15.40 -13.62
N PRO A 350 28.01 15.35 -14.85
CA PRO A 350 27.86 14.09 -15.60
C PRO A 350 29.16 13.34 -15.90
N ALA A 351 30.31 14.00 -15.76
CA ALA A 351 31.63 13.37 -15.88
C ALA A 351 31.89 12.33 -14.77
N LEU A 352 31.22 12.44 -13.62
CA LEU A 352 31.30 11.48 -12.52
C LEU A 352 30.50 10.20 -12.77
N LEU A 353 29.60 10.18 -13.77
CA LEU A 353 28.82 8.99 -14.12
C LEU A 353 29.76 7.83 -14.46
N ALA A 354 29.66 6.73 -13.72
CA ALA A 354 30.57 5.61 -13.86
C ALA A 354 30.28 4.82 -15.15
N THR A 355 31.24 4.81 -16.07
CA THR A 355 31.14 4.07 -17.35
C THR A 355 32.21 2.99 -17.45
N GLY A 356 33.42 3.25 -16.96
CA GLY A 356 34.56 2.34 -16.98
C GLY A 356 34.69 1.52 -15.71
N GLY A 357 35.46 0.42 -15.77
CA GLY A 357 35.88 -0.34 -14.60
C GLY A 357 37.25 0.08 -14.05
N ASP A 358 37.95 0.93 -14.81
CA ASP A 358 39.31 1.41 -14.57
C ASP A 358 39.42 2.88 -15.03
N SER A 359 40.55 3.53 -14.71
CA SER A 359 40.81 4.92 -15.07
C SER A 359 41.23 5.10 -16.54
N ILE A 360 40.91 4.12 -17.40
CA ILE A 360 41.24 4.17 -18.83
C ILE A 360 40.15 4.93 -19.57
N GLU A 361 40.55 6.00 -20.27
CA GLU A 361 39.65 6.76 -21.12
C GLU A 361 39.02 5.84 -22.19
N GLY A 362 37.70 5.90 -22.32
CA GLY A 362 36.96 5.04 -23.23
C GLY A 362 36.54 3.68 -22.67
N SER A 363 36.87 3.37 -21.41
CA SER A 363 36.41 2.16 -20.73
C SER A 363 34.89 2.17 -20.54
N ASN A 364 34.25 1.03 -20.82
CA ASN A 364 32.79 0.86 -20.82
C ASN A 364 32.30 -0.34 -19.99
N ALA A 365 33.18 -0.94 -19.19
CA ALA A 365 32.87 -2.18 -18.47
C ALA A 365 31.65 -2.03 -17.52
N THR A 366 31.55 -0.90 -16.80
CA THR A 366 30.43 -0.61 -15.90
C THR A 366 29.13 -0.39 -16.69
N ALA A 367 29.19 0.32 -17.81
CA ALA A 367 28.03 0.51 -18.68
C ALA A 367 27.52 -0.83 -19.26
N LEU A 368 28.43 -1.74 -19.64
CA LEU A 368 28.05 -3.08 -20.09
C LEU A 368 27.45 -3.93 -18.96
N ALA A 369 27.98 -3.83 -17.73
CA ALA A 369 27.41 -4.49 -16.57
C ALA A 369 25.99 -3.98 -16.26
N MET A 370 25.75 -2.67 -16.39
CA MET A 370 24.40 -2.09 -16.27
C MET A 370 23.43 -2.67 -17.31
N VAL A 371 23.86 -2.85 -18.56
CA VAL A 371 23.02 -3.48 -19.59
C VAL A 371 22.69 -4.93 -19.23
N GLN A 372 23.65 -5.68 -18.67
CA GLN A 372 23.45 -7.07 -18.26
C GLN A 372 22.48 -7.20 -17.08
N LEU A 373 22.39 -6.20 -16.21
CA LEU A 373 21.46 -6.19 -15.07
C LEU A 373 20.00 -6.38 -15.50
N ARG A 374 19.63 -5.91 -16.70
CA ARG A 374 18.26 -6.05 -17.24
C ARG A 374 17.76 -7.50 -17.23
N GLU A 375 18.63 -8.45 -17.53
CA GLU A 375 18.31 -9.89 -17.66
C GLU A 375 18.79 -10.71 -16.45
N MET A 376 19.40 -10.06 -15.46
CA MET A 376 20.02 -10.76 -14.33
C MET A 376 18.96 -11.23 -13.35
N GLY A 377 18.89 -12.54 -13.11
CA GLY A 377 18.08 -13.10 -12.04
C GLY A 377 18.64 -12.75 -10.66
N LEU A 378 17.80 -12.20 -9.78
CA LEU A 378 18.17 -11.77 -8.43
C LEU A 378 17.64 -12.76 -7.40
N GLU A 379 18.48 -13.21 -6.47
CA GLU A 379 18.06 -14.13 -5.40
C GLU A 379 16.96 -13.51 -4.51
N SER A 380 17.05 -12.21 -4.23
CA SER A 380 16.04 -11.41 -3.52
C SER A 380 14.66 -11.45 -4.20
N LEU A 381 14.64 -11.65 -5.51
CA LEU A 381 13.42 -11.75 -6.33
C LEU A 381 13.14 -13.19 -6.77
N ALA A 382 13.58 -14.18 -5.99
CA ALA A 382 13.42 -15.61 -6.27
C ALA A 382 13.97 -16.03 -7.64
N GLY A 383 15.08 -15.44 -8.06
CA GLY A 383 15.78 -15.71 -9.31
C GLY A 383 15.23 -14.97 -10.53
N ARG A 384 14.22 -14.11 -10.37
CA ARG A 384 13.67 -13.27 -11.45
C ARG A 384 14.52 -12.04 -11.70
N SER A 385 14.52 -11.54 -12.93
CA SER A 385 15.03 -10.20 -13.22
C SER A 385 14.09 -9.11 -12.70
N LEU A 386 14.58 -7.87 -12.63
CA LEU A 386 13.75 -6.70 -12.29
C LEU A 386 12.53 -6.60 -13.21
N GLN A 387 12.71 -6.83 -14.51
CA GLN A 387 11.63 -6.78 -15.49
C GLN A 387 10.61 -7.91 -15.28
N GLU A 388 11.08 -9.14 -15.06
CA GLU A 388 10.20 -10.28 -14.80
C GLU A 388 9.42 -10.12 -13.49
N PHE A 389 10.04 -9.57 -12.45
CA PHE A 389 9.38 -9.29 -11.18
C PHE A 389 8.27 -8.26 -11.35
N TRP A 390 8.55 -7.15 -12.04
CA TRP A 390 7.56 -6.10 -12.32
C TRP A 390 6.37 -6.66 -13.10
N GLN A 391 6.63 -7.32 -14.22
CA GLN A 391 5.60 -7.91 -15.08
C GLN A 391 4.76 -8.97 -14.34
N ALA A 392 5.37 -9.75 -13.45
CA ALA A 392 4.65 -10.76 -12.69
C ALA A 392 3.58 -10.16 -11.78
N GLY A 393 3.88 -9.06 -11.08
CA GLY A 393 2.87 -8.45 -10.21
C GLY A 393 1.83 -7.63 -10.96
N VAL A 394 2.17 -7.04 -12.10
CA VAL A 394 1.13 -6.45 -12.99
C VAL A 394 0.16 -7.53 -13.48
N ASN A 395 0.68 -8.70 -13.88
CA ASN A 395 -0.16 -9.83 -14.28
C ASN A 395 -1.03 -10.35 -13.13
N ASP A 396 -0.48 -10.42 -11.90
CA ASP A 396 -1.25 -10.80 -10.72
C ASP A 396 -2.40 -9.83 -10.45
N LEU A 397 -2.16 -8.52 -10.50
CA LEU A 397 -3.20 -7.50 -10.36
C LEU A 397 -4.27 -7.62 -11.44
N ALA A 398 -3.88 -7.88 -12.69
CA ALA A 398 -4.81 -8.06 -13.80
C ALA A 398 -5.72 -9.28 -13.58
N VAL A 399 -5.16 -10.42 -13.16
CA VAL A 399 -5.91 -11.65 -12.85
C VAL A 399 -6.87 -11.41 -11.67
N ARG A 400 -6.43 -10.73 -10.60
CA ARG A 400 -7.30 -10.37 -9.47
C ARG A 400 -8.46 -9.47 -9.90
N THR A 401 -8.18 -8.50 -10.76
CA THR A 401 -9.18 -7.57 -11.29
C THR A 401 -10.23 -8.31 -12.14
N ASP A 402 -9.80 -9.21 -13.02
CA ASP A 402 -10.71 -10.03 -13.84
C ASP A 402 -11.58 -10.97 -12.98
N ALA A 403 -10.97 -11.60 -11.97
CA ALA A 403 -11.68 -12.43 -11.01
C ALA A 403 -12.72 -11.63 -10.20
N ALA A 404 -12.38 -10.40 -9.78
CA ALA A 404 -13.30 -9.51 -9.07
C ALA A 404 -14.49 -9.10 -9.96
N ASN A 405 -14.25 -8.74 -11.22
CA ASN A 405 -15.31 -8.41 -12.18
C ASN A 405 -16.24 -9.59 -12.43
N THR A 406 -15.69 -10.80 -12.59
CA THR A 406 -16.47 -12.02 -12.76
C THR A 406 -17.35 -12.30 -11.53
N ARG A 407 -16.80 -12.14 -10.31
CA ARG A 407 -17.59 -12.28 -9.07
C ARG A 407 -18.69 -11.24 -8.97
N LEU A 408 -18.41 -9.99 -9.32
CA LEU A 408 -19.41 -8.91 -9.31
C LEU A 408 -20.57 -9.23 -10.26
N GLN A 409 -20.28 -9.67 -11.48
CA GLN A 409 -21.32 -10.06 -12.44
C GLN A 409 -22.18 -11.21 -11.90
N GLY A 410 -21.56 -12.25 -11.35
CA GLY A 410 -22.28 -13.37 -10.74
C GLY A 410 -23.16 -12.95 -9.56
N ALA A 411 -22.62 -12.13 -8.64
CA ALA A 411 -23.35 -11.65 -7.47
C ALA A 411 -24.55 -10.76 -7.85
N SER A 412 -24.39 -9.87 -8.83
CA SER A 412 -25.48 -9.02 -9.32
C SER A 412 -26.63 -9.83 -9.92
N LEU A 413 -26.31 -10.89 -10.69
CA LEU A 413 -27.34 -11.78 -11.26
C LEU A 413 -28.11 -12.54 -10.16
N VAL A 414 -27.41 -13.01 -9.12
CA VAL A 414 -28.05 -13.68 -7.99
C VAL A 414 -28.94 -12.70 -7.22
N ARG A 415 -28.45 -11.49 -6.93
CA ARG A 415 -29.25 -10.43 -6.29
C ARG A 415 -30.53 -10.15 -7.08
N GLU A 416 -30.42 -9.87 -8.38
CA GLU A 416 -31.57 -9.58 -9.24
C GLU A 416 -32.58 -10.74 -9.25
N SER A 417 -32.10 -11.98 -9.27
CA SER A 417 -32.98 -13.17 -9.20
C SER A 417 -33.67 -13.32 -7.85
N LEU A 418 -33.03 -12.94 -6.74
CA LEU A 418 -33.63 -12.96 -5.40
C LEU A 418 -34.62 -11.82 -5.21
N ASP A 419 -34.30 -10.62 -5.69
CA ASP A 419 -35.19 -9.45 -5.67
C ASP A 419 -36.48 -9.75 -6.45
N ALA A 420 -36.38 -10.41 -7.61
CA ALA A 420 -37.53 -10.85 -8.38
C ALA A 420 -38.39 -11.88 -7.63
N GLN A 421 -37.76 -12.81 -6.89
CA GLN A 421 -38.48 -13.79 -6.06
C GLN A 421 -39.16 -13.12 -4.87
N ASN A 422 -38.45 -12.24 -4.15
CA ASN A 422 -39.02 -11.46 -3.05
C ASN A 422 -40.19 -10.62 -3.52
N ALA A 423 -40.09 -9.91 -4.65
CA ALA A 423 -41.21 -9.15 -5.21
C ALA A 423 -42.42 -10.02 -5.57
N SER A 424 -42.20 -11.29 -5.95
CA SER A 424 -43.30 -12.23 -6.24
C SER A 424 -44.02 -12.75 -4.99
N VAL A 425 -43.33 -12.78 -3.84
CA VAL A 425 -43.88 -13.27 -2.55
C VAL A 425 -44.41 -12.12 -1.70
N SER A 426 -43.68 -11.00 -1.66
CA SER A 426 -44.01 -9.75 -0.96
C SER A 426 -44.95 -8.84 -1.76
N GLY A 427 -45.23 -9.18 -3.02
CA GLY A 427 -46.28 -8.54 -3.79
C GLY A 427 -47.62 -8.80 -3.12
N VAL A 428 -48.07 -7.85 -2.30
CA VAL A 428 -49.40 -7.85 -1.68
C VAL A 428 -50.41 -8.21 -2.76
N SER A 429 -51.10 -9.32 -2.58
CA SER A 429 -52.23 -9.64 -3.44
C SER A 429 -53.26 -8.55 -3.21
N LEU A 430 -53.49 -7.69 -4.21
CA LEU A 430 -54.61 -6.73 -4.19
C LEU A 430 -55.93 -7.43 -3.84
N ASP A 431 -56.03 -8.73 -4.09
CA ASP A 431 -57.16 -9.56 -3.70
C ASP A 431 -57.24 -9.78 -2.18
N GLU A 432 -56.13 -9.99 -1.46
CA GLU A 432 -56.12 -10.10 0.01
C GLU A 432 -56.45 -8.77 0.67
N GLU A 433 -55.82 -7.68 0.21
CA GLU A 433 -56.09 -6.34 0.73
C GLU A 433 -57.54 -5.91 0.43
N ALA A 434 -58.08 -6.28 -0.74
CA ALA A 434 -59.50 -6.09 -1.07
C ALA A 434 -60.44 -7.01 -0.27
N ILE A 435 -60.04 -8.24 0.05
CA ILE A 435 -60.80 -9.17 0.91
C ILE A 435 -60.87 -8.61 2.33
N ASP A 436 -59.77 -8.09 2.87
CA ASP A 436 -59.73 -7.45 4.18
C ASP A 436 -60.55 -6.16 4.20
N LEU A 437 -60.48 -5.34 3.14
CA LEU A 437 -61.31 -4.14 3.00
C LEU A 437 -62.81 -4.49 2.90
N LEU A 438 -63.17 -5.54 2.17
CA LEU A 438 -64.54 -6.07 2.11
C LEU A 438 -64.99 -6.65 3.45
N SER A 439 -64.09 -7.29 4.19
CA SER A 439 -64.33 -7.80 5.55
C SER A 439 -64.61 -6.65 6.51
N TYR A 440 -63.77 -5.62 6.53
CA TYR A 440 -63.97 -4.40 7.31
C TYR A 440 -65.25 -3.68 6.92
N GLN A 441 -65.58 -3.57 5.64
CA GLN A 441 -66.86 -3.00 5.18
C GLN A 441 -68.06 -3.82 5.66
N ARG A 442 -68.00 -5.15 5.61
CA ARG A 442 -69.08 -6.03 6.12
C ARG A 442 -69.23 -5.92 7.63
N GLN A 443 -68.13 -5.85 8.37
CA GLN A 443 -68.15 -5.64 9.83
C GLN A 443 -68.75 -4.28 10.18
N PHE A 444 -68.39 -3.23 9.43
CA PHE A 444 -68.95 -1.89 9.63
C PHE A 444 -70.45 -1.83 9.30
N GLN A 445 -70.87 -2.48 8.21
CA GLN A 445 -72.30 -2.60 7.85
C GLN A 445 -73.10 -3.41 8.87
N ALA A 446 -72.52 -4.48 9.41
CA ALA A 446 -73.14 -5.28 10.46
C ALA A 446 -73.28 -4.47 11.77
N ALA A 447 -72.24 -3.74 12.16
CA ALA A 447 -72.27 -2.83 13.31
C ALA A 447 -73.30 -1.71 13.13
N ALA A 448 -73.39 -1.12 11.93
CA ALA A 448 -74.38 -0.09 11.61
C ALA A 448 -75.82 -0.63 11.66
N ARG A 449 -76.08 -1.83 11.11
CA ARG A 449 -77.40 -2.47 11.24
C ARG A 449 -77.74 -2.82 12.68
N TYR A 450 -76.78 -3.30 13.45
CA TYR A 450 -76.97 -3.58 14.87
C TYR A 450 -77.33 -2.29 15.64
N LEU A 451 -76.65 -1.18 15.36
CA LEU A 451 -76.97 0.13 15.91
C LEU A 451 -78.36 0.64 15.49
N SER A 452 -78.77 0.46 14.23
CA SER A 452 -80.12 0.83 13.79
C SER A 452 -81.21 -0.02 14.45
N VAL A 453 -80.98 -1.32 14.64
CA VAL A 453 -81.92 -2.19 15.38
C VAL A 453 -82.01 -1.77 16.84
N ILE A 454 -80.88 -1.40 17.47
CA ILE A 454 -80.90 -0.84 18.82
C ILE A 454 -81.71 0.47 18.86
N ASP A 455 -81.48 1.40 17.92
CA ASP A 455 -82.21 2.67 17.87
C ASP A 455 -83.72 2.46 17.66
N GLU A 456 -84.12 1.54 16.79
CA GLU A 456 -85.53 1.19 16.55
C GLU A 456 -86.17 0.52 17.79
N THR A 457 -85.45 -0.36 18.49
CA THR A 457 -85.93 -0.95 19.75
C THR A 457 -86.02 0.09 20.87
N LEU A 458 -85.10 1.07 20.94
CA LEU A 458 -85.16 2.18 21.88
C LEU A 458 -86.34 3.12 21.59
N GLN A 459 -86.59 3.46 20.32
CA GLN A 459 -87.75 4.26 19.91
C GLN A 459 -89.07 3.53 20.14
N SER A 460 -89.13 2.22 19.90
CA SER A 460 -90.31 1.41 20.22
C SER A 460 -90.57 1.37 21.73
N LEU A 461 -89.54 1.25 22.56
CA LEU A 461 -89.69 1.37 24.02
C LEU A 461 -90.14 2.77 24.46
N LEU A 462 -89.64 3.83 23.82
CA LEU A 462 -90.01 5.23 24.10
C LEU A 462 -91.44 5.58 23.66
N SER A 463 -91.99 4.90 22.66
CA SER A 463 -93.38 5.10 22.18
C SER A 463 -94.43 4.30 22.96
N ILE A 464 -94.00 3.43 23.89
CA ILE A 464 -94.87 2.65 24.78
C ILE A 464 -95.09 3.36 26.14
N VAL A 465 -94.45 4.51 26.38
CA VAL A 465 -94.57 5.32 27.62
C VAL A 465 -95.41 6.56 27.43
#